data_AF-X0UC93-F1
#
_entry.id   AF-X0UC93-F1
#
_cell.length_a   1.000
_cell.length_b   1.000
_cell.length_c   1.000
_cell.angle_alpha   90.00
_cell.angle_beta   90.00
_cell.angle_gamma   90.00
#
_symmetry.space_group_name_H-M   'P 1'
#
loop_
_entity.id
_entity.type
_entity.pdbx_description
1 polymer ?
#
loop_
_entity_poly.entity_id
_entity_poly.type
_entity_poly.pdbx_seq_one_letter_code
_entity_poly.pdbx_strand_id
1 'polypeptide(L)'
;IGYHDHNWITFNLVRVVEYWHWGRVYSDNFTIIYAYIKCNKKMDNYPINILMIAKGEEIIHSTGEFEFIQKGFTYNEKAGNKYTNSITFKLSDRQSISLNVQKIIDADNLLFELSPILRFLAKNVLRIKPGYFRLKSEYLIDYFHQGKIYKEKGDTLHEMVIVK
;
A
#
# COMPACT_ATOMS: atom_id res chain seq x y z
N ILE A 1 10.99 1.09 18.47
CA ILE A 1 9.73 0.51 17.93
C ILE A 1 10.11 -0.38 16.76
N GLY A 2 9.65 -1.64 16.75
CA GLY A 2 9.86 -2.60 15.67
C GLY A 2 8.52 -3.14 15.19
N TYR A 3 8.48 -3.61 13.95
CA TYR A 3 7.31 -4.26 13.36
C TYR A 3 7.80 -5.45 12.54
N HIS A 4 7.09 -6.55 12.66
CA HIS A 4 7.37 -7.77 11.93
C HIS A 4 6.03 -8.39 11.52
N ASP A 5 5.83 -8.55 10.21
CA ASP A 5 4.68 -9.20 9.63
C ASP A 5 4.98 -10.67 9.31
N HIS A 6 3.98 -11.52 9.51
CA HIS A 6 4.04 -12.93 9.14
C HIS A 6 2.94 -13.21 8.14
N ASN A 7 3.32 -13.44 6.89
CA ASN A 7 2.41 -13.77 5.81
C ASN A 7 2.69 -15.16 5.30
N TRP A 8 1.63 -15.91 5.02
CA TRP A 8 1.71 -17.20 4.36
C TRP A 8 0.60 -17.28 3.33
N ILE A 9 0.93 -17.86 2.18
CA ILE A 9 0.01 -18.03 1.07
C ILE A 9 0.24 -19.43 0.49
N THR A 10 -0.85 -20.10 0.10
CA THR A 10 -0.83 -21.45 -0.49
C THR A 10 -0.98 -21.46 -2.01
N PHE A 11 -1.16 -20.30 -2.62
CA PHE A 11 -1.41 -20.14 -4.05
C PHE A 11 -0.40 -19.19 -4.71
N ASN A 12 -0.33 -19.23 -6.04
CA ASN A 12 0.55 -18.32 -6.77
C ASN A 12 -0.06 -16.91 -6.85
N LEU A 13 0.49 -15.96 -6.08
CA LEU A 13 0.11 -14.55 -6.04
C LEU A 13 -0.03 -13.90 -7.42
N VAL A 14 0.89 -14.19 -8.36
CA VAL A 14 0.89 -13.61 -9.72
C VAL A 14 -0.37 -13.97 -10.51
N ARG A 15 -1.07 -15.06 -10.14
CA ARG A 15 -2.32 -15.46 -10.80
C ARG A 15 -3.53 -14.69 -10.28
N VAL A 16 -3.43 -14.05 -9.12
CA VAL A 16 -4.57 -13.48 -8.38
C VAL A 16 -4.45 -11.97 -8.22
N VAL A 17 -3.25 -11.47 -7.92
CA VAL A 17 -3.00 -10.08 -7.53
C VAL A 17 -2.40 -9.28 -8.68
N GLU A 18 -2.81 -8.03 -8.78
CA GLU A 18 -2.29 -7.05 -9.74
C GLU A 18 -1.26 -6.13 -9.06
N TYR A 19 -1.62 -5.55 -7.91
CA TYR A 19 -0.71 -4.78 -7.07
C TYR A 19 -1.18 -4.75 -5.62
N TRP A 20 -0.33 -4.31 -4.71
CA TRP A 20 -0.73 -3.97 -3.34
C TRP A 20 -0.04 -2.71 -2.83
N HIS A 21 -0.68 -2.10 -1.83
CA HIS A 21 -0.10 -1.11 -0.93
C HIS A 21 0.00 -1.71 0.47
N TRP A 22 1.13 -1.49 1.13
CA TRP A 22 1.36 -1.94 2.49
C TRP A 22 2.06 -0.85 3.27
N GLY A 23 1.55 -0.51 4.44
CA GLY A 23 2.28 0.37 5.33
C GLY A 23 1.82 0.33 6.76
N ARG A 24 2.46 1.20 7.53
CA ARG A 24 2.13 1.49 8.91
C ARG A 24 2.33 2.98 9.15
N VAL A 25 1.63 3.55 10.12
CA VAL A 25 1.84 4.91 10.59
C VAL A 25 1.93 4.85 12.11
N TYR A 26 2.95 5.50 12.66
CA TYR A 26 3.04 5.79 14.08
C TYR A 26 2.92 7.28 14.23
N SER A 27 1.86 7.72 14.88
CA SER A 27 1.63 9.11 15.25
C SER A 27 1.58 9.24 16.78
N ASP A 28 1.37 10.46 17.27
CA ASP A 28 1.37 10.71 18.72
C ASP A 28 0.26 9.94 19.43
N ASN A 29 -0.91 9.79 18.80
CA ASN A 29 -2.04 9.08 19.40
C ASN A 29 -2.36 7.75 18.73
N PHE A 30 -1.90 7.48 17.51
CA PHE A 30 -2.36 6.32 16.74
C PHE A 30 -1.22 5.44 16.24
N THR A 31 -1.47 4.14 16.31
CA THR A 31 -0.78 3.15 15.49
C THR A 31 -1.75 2.66 14.42
N ILE A 32 -1.39 2.85 13.17
CA ILE A 32 -2.18 2.42 12.02
C ILE A 32 -1.37 1.40 11.24
N ILE A 33 -1.99 0.29 10.86
CA ILE A 33 -1.41 -0.66 9.91
C ILE A 33 -2.44 -0.93 8.83
N TYR A 34 -1.98 -1.09 7.59
CA TYR A 34 -2.88 -1.35 6.48
C TYR A 34 -2.25 -2.25 5.42
N ALA A 35 -3.13 -2.94 4.71
CA ALA A 35 -2.85 -3.52 3.41
C ALA A 35 -4.04 -3.25 2.49
N TYR A 36 -3.76 -2.85 1.26
CA TYR A 36 -4.74 -2.80 0.17
C TYR A 36 -4.20 -3.66 -0.96
N ILE A 37 -4.87 -4.76 -1.28
CA ILE A 37 -4.44 -5.68 -2.33
C ILE A 37 -5.48 -5.66 -3.44
N LYS A 38 -5.07 -5.20 -4.62
CA LYS A 38 -5.91 -5.21 -5.80
C LYS A 38 -5.78 -6.55 -6.50
N CYS A 39 -6.83 -7.36 -6.50
CA CYS A 39 -6.88 -8.55 -7.33
C CYS A 39 -7.03 -8.15 -8.81
N ASN A 40 -6.64 -9.04 -9.71
CA ASN A 40 -6.68 -8.82 -11.14
C ASN A 40 -8.10 -9.01 -11.71
N LYS A 41 -8.26 -8.69 -13.01
CA LYS A 41 -9.54 -8.81 -13.72
C LYS A 41 -10.21 -10.19 -13.67
N LYS A 42 -9.46 -11.30 -13.52
CA LYS A 42 -10.04 -12.65 -13.39
C LYS A 42 -10.76 -12.86 -12.06
N MET A 43 -10.45 -12.02 -11.08
CA MET A 43 -11.09 -11.97 -9.76
C MET A 43 -11.97 -10.73 -9.65
N ASP A 44 -12.57 -10.27 -10.77
CA ASP A 44 -13.44 -9.09 -10.86
C ASP A 44 -12.83 -7.80 -10.30
N ASN A 45 -11.49 -7.70 -10.31
CA ASN A 45 -10.76 -6.59 -9.71
C ASN A 45 -11.07 -6.40 -8.21
N TYR A 46 -11.44 -7.48 -7.50
CA TYR A 46 -11.84 -7.43 -6.10
C TYR A 46 -10.72 -6.86 -5.21
N PRO A 47 -10.99 -5.84 -4.38
CA PRO A 47 -10.01 -5.34 -3.43
C PRO A 47 -10.06 -6.14 -2.12
N ILE A 48 -8.89 -6.57 -1.63
CA ILE A 48 -8.74 -7.07 -0.26
C ILE A 48 -8.23 -5.90 0.59
N ASN A 49 -9.07 -5.47 1.53
CA ASN A 49 -8.85 -4.29 2.34
C ASN A 49 -8.57 -4.69 3.79
N ILE A 50 -7.48 -4.19 4.35
CA ILE A 50 -7.11 -4.39 5.76
C ILE A 50 -6.70 -3.03 6.31
N LEU A 51 -7.39 -2.59 7.36
CA LEU A 51 -7.04 -1.40 8.13
C LEU A 51 -7.25 -1.68 9.61
N MET A 52 -6.19 -1.50 10.39
CA MET A 52 -6.27 -1.51 11.85
C MET A 52 -5.77 -0.16 12.38
N ILE A 53 -6.54 0.42 13.30
CA ILE A 53 -6.22 1.68 13.98
C ILE A 53 -6.30 1.40 15.47
N ALA A 54 -5.19 1.64 16.16
CA ALA A 54 -5.08 1.51 17.61
C ALA A 54 -4.69 2.85 18.24
N LYS A 55 -5.17 3.10 19.46
CA LYS A 55 -4.76 4.22 20.31
C LYS A 55 -4.20 3.67 21.62
N GLY A 56 -2.89 3.81 21.83
CA GLY A 56 -2.20 3.10 22.90
C GLY A 56 -2.35 1.59 22.72
N GLU A 57 -2.92 0.91 23.71
CA GLU A 57 -3.14 -0.55 23.70
C GLU A 57 -4.53 -0.95 23.16
N GLU A 58 -5.42 0.00 22.90
CA GLU A 58 -6.79 -0.26 22.45
C GLU A 58 -6.89 -0.26 20.91
N ILE A 59 -7.37 -1.35 20.33
CA ILE A 59 -7.74 -1.41 18.90
C ILE A 59 -9.12 -0.76 18.73
N ILE A 60 -9.17 0.41 18.08
CA ILE A 60 -10.41 1.16 17.83
C ILE A 60 -11.07 0.67 16.53
N HIS A 61 -10.27 0.32 15.52
CA HIS A 61 -10.75 -0.31 14.30
C HIS A 61 -9.88 -1.50 13.90
N SER A 62 -10.54 -2.54 13.41
CA SER A 62 -9.96 -3.64 12.64
C SER A 62 -10.98 -4.01 11.57
N THR A 63 -10.84 -3.42 10.37
CA THR A 63 -11.89 -3.44 9.34
C THR A 63 -11.34 -3.48 7.92
N GLY A 64 -12.14 -3.97 6.98
CA GLY A 64 -11.95 -3.79 5.53
C GLY A 64 -12.90 -2.76 4.92
N GLU A 65 -13.77 -2.17 5.73
CA GLU A 65 -14.81 -1.21 5.31
C GLU A 65 -14.25 0.21 5.34
N PHE A 66 -13.67 0.62 4.21
CA PHE A 66 -13.25 1.99 3.95
C PHE A 66 -13.21 2.24 2.45
N GLU A 67 -13.36 3.50 2.06
CA GLU A 67 -13.05 3.93 0.70
C GLU A 67 -11.54 4.11 0.55
N PHE A 68 -10.94 3.43 -0.42
CA PHE A 68 -9.53 3.58 -0.77
C PHE A 68 -9.39 4.43 -2.03
N ILE A 69 -8.76 5.60 -1.89
CA ILE A 69 -8.63 6.58 -2.96
C ILE A 69 -7.15 6.71 -3.31
N GLN A 70 -6.82 6.57 -4.58
CA GLN A 70 -5.49 6.84 -5.12
C GLN A 70 -5.55 8.07 -6.02
N LYS A 71 -4.59 8.99 -5.89
CA LYS A 71 -4.52 10.19 -6.72
C LYS A 71 -3.12 10.45 -7.22
N GLY A 72 -3.06 10.88 -8.48
CA GLY A 72 -1.82 11.10 -9.21
C GLY A 72 -1.12 9.78 -9.49
N PHE A 73 -0.53 9.68 -10.68
CA PHE A 73 0.32 8.56 -11.06
C PHE A 73 1.54 9.08 -11.80
N THR A 74 2.72 8.71 -11.33
CA THR A 74 3.99 9.11 -11.94
C THR A 74 4.75 7.87 -12.38
N TYR A 75 5.30 7.90 -13.60
CA TYR A 75 6.14 6.82 -14.10
C TYR A 75 7.57 6.95 -13.58
N ASN A 76 8.17 5.84 -13.19
CA ASN A 76 9.55 5.75 -12.76
C ASN A 76 10.33 4.80 -13.68
N GLU A 77 11.38 5.31 -14.30
CA GLU A 77 12.21 4.54 -15.25
C GLU A 77 12.91 3.34 -14.59
N LYS A 78 13.43 3.50 -13.35
CA LYS A 78 14.16 2.44 -12.64
C LYS A 78 13.25 1.23 -12.37
N ALA A 79 12.03 1.47 -11.88
CA ALA A 79 11.04 0.42 -11.67
C ALA A 79 10.31 -0.05 -12.94
N GLY A 80 10.40 0.71 -14.04
CA GLY A 80 9.66 0.45 -15.27
C GLY A 80 8.13 0.46 -15.07
N ASN A 81 7.65 1.21 -14.08
CA ASN A 81 6.26 1.19 -13.63
C ASN A 81 5.79 2.54 -13.09
N LYS A 82 4.47 2.67 -12.90
CA LYS A 82 3.86 3.84 -12.26
C LYS A 82 3.61 3.58 -10.78
N TYR A 83 3.81 4.61 -9.97
CA TYR A 83 3.39 4.66 -8.57
C TYR A 83 2.38 5.78 -8.37
N THR A 84 1.54 5.69 -7.34
CA THR A 84 0.59 6.75 -7.01
C THR A 84 1.24 7.86 -6.18
N ASN A 85 0.84 9.12 -6.40
CA ASN A 85 1.39 10.24 -5.64
C ASN A 85 0.77 10.37 -4.25
N SER A 86 -0.44 9.85 -4.05
CA SER A 86 -1.10 9.85 -2.75
C SER A 86 -2.13 8.74 -2.61
N ILE A 87 -2.30 8.25 -1.40
CA ILE A 87 -3.35 7.32 -1.02
C ILE A 87 -4.14 7.87 0.16
N THR A 88 -5.45 7.65 0.17
CA THR A 88 -6.35 8.04 1.25
C THR A 88 -7.26 6.88 1.64
N PHE A 89 -7.33 6.62 2.93
CA PHE A 89 -8.29 5.74 3.59
C PHE A 89 -9.39 6.62 4.18
N LYS A 90 -10.61 6.56 3.65
CA LYS A 90 -11.75 7.30 4.17
C LYS A 90 -12.74 6.33 4.80
N LEU A 91 -12.87 6.39 6.14
CA LEU A 91 -13.81 5.56 6.90
C LEU A 91 -15.18 6.25 7.01
N SER A 92 -15.16 7.57 7.18
CA SER A 92 -16.36 8.42 7.20
C SER A 92 -15.96 9.87 6.85
N ASP A 93 -16.92 10.78 6.84
CA ASP A 93 -16.64 12.21 6.58
C ASP A 93 -15.80 12.88 7.69
N ARG A 94 -15.65 12.24 8.85
CA ARG A 94 -14.85 12.76 9.99
C ARG A 94 -13.67 11.86 10.36
N GLN A 95 -13.36 10.88 9.52
CA GLN A 95 -12.30 9.90 9.77
C GLN A 95 -11.61 9.56 8.45
N SER A 96 -10.43 10.15 8.27
CA SER A 96 -9.60 9.91 7.10
C SER A 96 -8.11 9.91 7.45
N ILE A 97 -7.36 9.09 6.75
CA ILE A 97 -5.90 9.01 6.82
C ILE A 97 -5.39 9.14 5.39
N SER A 98 -4.50 10.09 5.12
CA SER A 98 -3.90 10.29 3.81
C SER A 98 -2.39 10.19 3.89
N LEU A 99 -1.77 9.57 2.89
CA LEU A 99 -0.32 9.54 2.71
C LEU A 99 0.04 10.22 1.39
N ASN A 100 0.81 11.30 1.46
CA ASN A 100 1.28 12.04 0.30
C ASN A 100 2.75 11.70 0.07
N VAL A 101 3.09 11.12 -1.09
CA VAL A 101 4.46 10.73 -1.42
C VAL A 101 5.34 11.97 -1.58
N GLN A 102 6.34 12.09 -0.71
CA GLN A 102 7.34 13.16 -0.74
C GLN A 102 8.59 12.70 -1.46
N LYS A 103 8.98 11.43 -1.28
CA LYS A 103 10.21 10.88 -1.85
C LYS A 103 10.10 9.39 -2.11
N ILE A 104 10.68 8.95 -3.22
CA ILE A 104 10.96 7.54 -3.48
C ILE A 104 12.27 7.20 -2.76
N ILE A 105 12.21 6.30 -1.78
CA ILE A 105 13.40 5.80 -1.07
C ILE A 105 14.07 4.70 -1.87
N ASP A 106 13.27 3.83 -2.46
CA ASP A 106 13.75 2.80 -3.38
C ASP A 106 12.70 2.48 -4.44
N ALA A 107 13.16 2.01 -5.59
CA ALA A 107 12.33 1.61 -6.70
C ALA A 107 13.06 0.57 -7.54
N ASP A 108 12.47 -0.60 -7.78
CA ASP A 108 13.13 -1.67 -8.53
C ASP A 108 12.19 -2.34 -9.51
N ASN A 109 12.76 -2.81 -10.61
CA ASN A 109 12.08 -3.68 -11.54
C ASN A 109 12.43 -5.13 -11.18
N LEU A 110 11.45 -5.84 -10.60
CA LEU A 110 11.67 -7.17 -10.04
C LEU A 110 11.93 -8.24 -11.12
N LEU A 111 11.80 -7.92 -12.41
CA LEU A 111 12.24 -8.82 -13.49
C LEU A 111 13.76 -8.96 -13.55
N PHE A 112 14.52 -8.03 -12.98
CA PHE A 112 15.98 -8.10 -12.99
C PHE A 112 16.52 -9.21 -12.07
N GLU A 113 15.71 -9.68 -11.13
CA GLU A 113 16.00 -10.86 -10.29
C GLU A 113 15.93 -12.18 -11.09
N LEU A 114 15.30 -12.18 -12.27
CA LEU A 114 15.21 -13.36 -13.13
C LEU A 114 16.41 -13.47 -14.07
N SER A 115 16.80 -14.71 -14.41
CA SER A 115 17.78 -14.99 -15.46
C SER A 115 17.32 -14.41 -16.81
N PRO A 116 18.24 -14.07 -17.74
CA PRO A 116 17.88 -13.39 -19.00
C PRO A 116 16.78 -14.09 -19.82
N ILE A 117 16.81 -15.43 -19.87
CA ILE A 117 15.81 -16.23 -20.60
C ILE A 117 14.44 -16.15 -19.92
N LEU A 118 14.39 -16.32 -18.59
CA LEU A 118 13.15 -16.23 -17.82
C LEU A 118 12.58 -14.81 -17.88
N ARG A 119 13.43 -13.79 -17.78
CA ARG A 119 13.08 -12.38 -17.95
C ARG A 119 12.44 -12.12 -19.31
N PHE A 120 13.02 -12.66 -20.39
CA PHE A 120 12.49 -12.51 -21.74
C PHE A 120 11.08 -13.12 -21.86
N LEU A 121 10.88 -14.34 -21.34
CA LEU A 121 9.59 -15.01 -21.34
C LEU A 121 8.56 -14.25 -20.49
N ALA A 122 8.92 -13.86 -19.27
CA ALA A 122 8.04 -13.12 -18.36
C ALA A 122 7.57 -11.80 -18.99
N LYS A 123 8.50 -11.03 -19.58
CA LYS A 123 8.21 -9.72 -20.18
C LYS A 123 7.44 -9.83 -21.49
N ASN A 124 7.87 -10.68 -22.42
CA ASN A 124 7.37 -10.66 -23.81
C ASN A 124 6.23 -11.65 -24.05
N VAL A 125 6.23 -12.80 -23.38
CA VAL A 125 5.21 -13.85 -23.54
C VAL A 125 4.10 -13.67 -22.52
N LEU A 126 4.46 -13.58 -21.23
CA LEU A 126 3.49 -13.48 -20.13
C LEU A 126 3.04 -12.04 -19.83
N ARG A 127 3.74 -11.05 -20.42
CA ARG A 127 3.50 -9.60 -20.24
C ARG A 127 3.46 -9.16 -18.77
N ILE A 128 4.28 -9.79 -17.94
CA ILE A 128 4.40 -9.49 -16.50
C ILE A 128 5.42 -8.35 -16.34
N LYS A 129 5.04 -7.28 -15.64
CA LYS A 129 5.92 -6.14 -15.35
C LYS A 129 5.90 -5.82 -13.85
N PRO A 130 6.50 -6.65 -13.00
CA PRO A 130 6.53 -6.40 -11.58
C PRO A 130 7.42 -5.19 -11.26
N GLY A 131 6.98 -4.40 -10.29
CA GLY A 131 7.68 -3.20 -9.85
C GLY A 131 7.56 -3.08 -8.34
N TYR A 132 8.63 -2.64 -7.69
CA TYR A 132 8.66 -2.35 -6.28
C TYR A 132 8.90 -0.87 -6.07
N PHE A 133 8.22 -0.28 -5.09
CA PHE A 133 8.45 1.07 -4.61
C PHE A 133 8.45 1.09 -3.09
N ARG A 134 9.53 1.63 -2.50
CA ARG A 134 9.56 2.06 -1.10
C ARG A 134 9.42 3.57 -1.06
N LEU A 135 8.35 4.04 -0.43
CA LEU A 135 7.91 5.42 -0.49
C LEU A 135 8.02 6.05 0.89
N LYS A 136 8.63 7.23 0.96
CA LYS A 136 8.51 8.14 2.12
C LYS A 136 7.37 9.10 1.85
N SER A 137 6.39 9.08 2.72
CA SER A 137 5.20 9.91 2.64
C SER A 137 5.01 10.74 3.88
N GLU A 138 4.49 11.95 3.69
CA GLU A 138 3.85 12.70 4.78
C GLU A 138 2.48 12.07 5.02
N TYR A 139 2.19 11.67 6.26
CA TYR A 139 0.86 11.28 6.67
C TYR A 139 0.08 12.48 7.20
N LEU A 140 -1.23 12.49 6.93
CA LEU A 140 -2.21 13.40 7.48
C LEU A 140 -3.35 12.57 8.06
N ILE A 141 -3.58 12.68 9.36
CA ILE A 141 -4.66 12.02 10.08
C ILE A 141 -5.68 13.09 10.46
N ASP A 142 -6.93 12.93 10.04
CA ASP A 142 -8.08 13.68 10.56
C ASP A 142 -9.09 12.65 11.07
N TYR A 143 -9.15 12.49 12.39
CA TYR A 143 -9.83 11.37 13.01
C TYR A 143 -10.65 11.80 14.23
N PHE A 144 -11.96 11.61 14.16
CA PHE A 144 -12.86 11.82 15.29
C PHE A 144 -13.00 10.55 16.13
N HIS A 145 -12.76 10.66 17.44
CA HIS A 145 -12.90 9.56 18.39
C HIS A 145 -13.29 10.08 19.78
N GLN A 146 -14.33 9.48 20.38
CA GLN A 146 -14.84 9.81 21.72
C GLN A 146 -15.07 11.32 21.95
N GLY A 147 -15.70 12.00 20.99
CA GLY A 147 -16.01 13.43 21.11
C GLY A 147 -14.83 14.37 20.81
N LYS A 148 -13.64 13.85 20.55
CA LYS A 148 -12.43 14.64 20.24
C LYS A 148 -11.99 14.43 18.79
N ILE A 149 -11.56 15.52 18.15
CA ILE A 149 -10.93 15.50 16.83
C ILE A 149 -9.41 15.47 17.02
N TYR A 150 -8.76 14.56 16.31
CA TYR A 150 -7.31 14.44 16.25
C TYR A 150 -6.86 14.81 14.85
N LYS A 151 -5.97 15.82 14.77
CA LYS A 151 -5.32 16.26 13.53
C LYS A 151 -3.82 16.12 13.69
N GLU A 152 -3.26 15.08 13.08
CA GLU A 152 -1.85 14.73 13.24
C GLU A 152 -1.16 14.62 11.89
N LYS A 153 0.11 15.00 11.85
CA LYS A 153 0.94 14.89 10.67
C LYS A 153 2.34 14.44 11.02
N GLY A 154 3.02 13.84 10.07
CA GLY A 154 4.40 13.38 10.23
C GLY A 154 4.84 12.57 9.02
N ASP A 155 5.93 11.82 9.15
CA ASP A 155 6.48 11.02 8.07
C ASP A 155 6.25 9.52 8.32
N THR A 156 6.05 8.77 7.23
CA THR A 156 6.07 7.31 7.27
C THR A 156 6.77 6.71 6.04
N LEU A 157 7.17 5.44 6.19
CA LEU A 157 7.57 4.58 5.08
C LEU A 157 6.45 3.59 4.77
N HIS A 158 6.16 3.42 3.49
CA HIS A 158 5.23 2.43 3.00
C HIS A 158 5.65 1.92 1.63
N GLU A 159 4.99 0.87 1.17
CA GLU A 159 5.39 0.14 -0.02
C GLU A 159 4.22 0.02 -0.98
N MET A 160 4.55 0.10 -2.27
CA MET A 160 3.67 -0.27 -3.37
C MET A 160 4.38 -1.33 -4.20
N VAL A 161 3.71 -2.45 -4.45
CA VAL A 161 4.26 -3.54 -5.27
C VAL A 161 3.28 -3.87 -6.36
N ILE A 162 3.76 -3.82 -7.60
CA ILE A 162 3.07 -4.28 -8.79
C ILE A 162 3.56 -5.69 -9.08
N VAL A 163 2.63 -6.59 -9.32
CA VAL A 163 2.91 -8.01 -9.60
C VAL A 163 2.79 -8.31 -11.09
N LYS A 164 1.87 -7.64 -11.79
CA LYS A 164 1.59 -7.90 -13.20
C LYS A 164 1.48 -6.64 -14.04
#